data_AF-A0A935CR84-F1
#
_entry.id   AF-A0A935CR84-F1
#
_cell.length_a   1.000
_cell.length_b   1.000
_cell.length_c   1.000
_cell.angle_alpha   90.00
_cell.angle_beta   90.00
_cell.angle_gamma   90.00
#
_symmetry.space_group_name_H-M   'P 1'
#
loop_
_entity.id
_entity.type
_entity.pdbx_description
1 polymer ?
#
loop_
_entity_poly.entity_id
_entity_poly.type
_entity_poly.pdbx_seq_one_letter_code
_entity_poly.pdbx_strand_id
1 'polypeptide(L)'
;MNLDAVRIVGRMVGALPTPAQVDSNMAAEGYDEAVFRWNRRDVTDSTGQPITLVEVYEAPLPVAVPLDASDMRTPPFTRRDLMAGALAGVGGGLAMGLLAMLVGLFDRSGAMSVWAPLNQIASAILGPDVVGPQFNFTTALVGSLFHFGLSALLGMAFALIYHGVLRLPRRLGAPVAAGAIYGLIIFFLADLLLPMLAPGMAFAAKPGFIAGHMVFGLVIGIVYSRLRPNFSGLLVVLASLLFLGAGVVVTSLNLFMPVQASEQAVGVDSLFNLMMGIATVIFLLVQAALVYAALQFRRKPGDDEDGPPIHGNNTLEIIWTTVPAIIVIIISFLSYQTFVAERAFAKTDMVVEVTGQQFFWTFYYPEEDITVQNELVVPIGRPVQYRLRATDVLHAFWVPDFRIKRDAMPDRVTDTRATASKIGEYAIVCAELCGAGHAQMRGTIKVVSAADFEAWVQEQKNKTVDTNDPIAYGRSVFQKAGCTTCHTLTDAGGAGQIGPDLNQIGVVAATRVAGQTAAEYIRTSIVKPGEYLAPQCPMGACPANVMLPTFGTSLSEAELTALVTYLSSQK
;
A
#
# COMPACT_ATOMS: atom_id res chain seq x y z
N MET A 1 -7.38 -38.81 30.26
CA MET A 1 -8.20 -39.72 31.09
C MET A 1 -7.77 -39.52 32.53
N ASN A 2 -8.71 -39.28 33.45
CA ASN A 2 -8.41 -39.37 34.86
C ASN A 2 -8.30 -40.87 35.20
N LEU A 3 -7.09 -41.37 35.39
CA LEU A 3 -6.83 -42.80 35.60
C LEU A 3 -7.29 -43.27 36.99
N ASP A 4 -7.68 -42.35 37.88
CA ASP A 4 -8.19 -42.66 39.23
C ASP A 4 -9.62 -43.24 39.22
N ALA A 5 -10.28 -43.29 38.06
CA ALA A 5 -11.67 -43.75 37.92
C ALA A 5 -11.80 -45.19 37.37
N VAL A 6 -10.72 -45.96 37.24
CA VAL A 6 -10.76 -47.28 36.61
C VAL A 6 -10.33 -48.38 37.56
N ARG A 7 -11.14 -49.45 37.65
CA ARG A 7 -10.87 -50.61 38.49
C ARG A 7 -9.76 -51.45 37.85
N ILE A 8 -8.57 -51.44 38.46
CA ILE A 8 -7.44 -52.28 38.04
C ILE A 8 -7.81 -53.75 38.33
N VAL A 9 -7.88 -54.58 37.30
CA VAL A 9 -8.33 -55.98 37.40
C VAL A 9 -7.18 -57.00 37.42
N GLY A 10 -5.95 -56.57 37.14
CA GLY A 10 -4.76 -57.41 37.21
C GLY A 10 -3.45 -56.59 37.10
N ARG A 11 -2.36 -57.12 37.65
CA ARG A 11 -0.99 -56.60 37.49
C ARG A 11 -0.07 -57.78 37.17
N MET A 12 0.62 -57.72 36.04
CA MET A 12 1.72 -58.65 35.74
C MET A 12 3.05 -57.93 35.97
N VAL A 13 4.00 -58.62 36.61
CA VAL A 13 5.37 -58.14 36.84
C VAL A 13 6.32 -59.16 36.23
N GLY A 14 7.06 -58.75 35.19
CA GLY A 14 8.00 -59.62 34.48
C GLY A 14 8.83 -58.85 33.43
N ALA A 15 9.89 -59.49 32.94
CA ALA A 15 10.87 -58.86 32.05
C ALA A 15 10.25 -58.46 30.69
N LEU A 16 10.07 -57.14 30.50
CA LEU A 16 9.88 -56.41 29.24
C LEU A 16 9.11 -57.16 28.13
N PRO A 17 7.84 -57.53 28.32
CA PRO A 17 7.05 -58.10 27.22
C PRO A 17 6.85 -57.06 26.11
N THR A 18 7.01 -57.50 24.86
CA THR A 18 6.63 -56.71 23.68
C THR A 18 5.11 -56.50 23.64
N PRO A 19 4.59 -55.45 22.97
CA PRO A 19 3.14 -55.22 22.87
C PRO A 19 2.37 -56.46 22.39
N ALA A 20 2.89 -57.18 21.40
CA ALA A 20 2.27 -58.41 20.90
C ALA A 20 2.24 -59.56 21.93
N GLN A 21 3.23 -59.63 22.84
CA GLN A 21 3.21 -60.59 23.95
C GLN A 21 2.18 -60.20 25.01
N VAL A 22 1.97 -58.90 25.24
CA VAL A 22 0.93 -58.42 26.16
C VAL A 22 -0.46 -58.76 25.61
N ASP A 23 -0.71 -58.49 24.33
CA ASP A 23 -1.99 -58.83 23.68
C ASP A 23 -2.24 -60.35 23.71
N SER A 24 -1.22 -61.16 23.41
CA SER A 24 -1.31 -62.62 23.49
C SER A 24 -1.58 -63.14 24.91
N ASN A 25 -0.96 -62.53 25.93
CA ASN A 25 -1.17 -62.91 27.33
C ASN A 25 -2.57 -62.50 27.81
N MET A 26 -3.06 -61.33 27.38
CA MET A 26 -4.41 -60.88 27.69
C MET A 26 -5.47 -61.82 27.10
N ALA A 27 -5.29 -62.26 25.87
CA ALA A 27 -6.17 -63.25 25.26
C ALA A 27 -6.12 -64.60 25.99
N ALA A 28 -4.93 -65.05 26.44
CA ALA A 28 -4.77 -66.30 27.18
C ALA A 28 -5.42 -66.26 28.58
N GLU A 29 -5.44 -65.10 29.23
CA GLU A 29 -6.12 -64.88 30.52
C GLU A 29 -7.63 -64.58 30.37
N GLY A 30 -8.16 -64.59 29.14
CA GLY A 30 -9.58 -64.42 28.86
C GLY A 30 -10.07 -62.96 28.85
N TYR A 31 -9.16 -61.99 28.73
CA TYR A 31 -9.52 -60.58 28.55
C TYR A 31 -9.83 -60.31 27.08
N ASP A 32 -11.11 -60.11 26.77
CA ASP A 32 -11.58 -59.74 25.43
C ASP A 32 -11.11 -58.32 25.06
N GLU A 33 -10.41 -58.18 23.93
CA GLU A 33 -9.97 -56.89 23.37
C GLU A 33 -11.14 -55.95 23.04
N ALA A 34 -12.38 -56.43 22.95
CA ALA A 34 -13.56 -55.55 22.83
C ALA A 34 -13.90 -54.84 24.14
N VAL A 35 -13.53 -55.43 25.29
CA VAL A 35 -13.98 -55.03 26.62
C VAL A 35 -12.84 -54.50 27.49
N PHE A 36 -11.59 -54.91 27.23
CA PHE A 36 -10.44 -54.53 28.05
C PHE A 36 -9.38 -53.79 27.22
N ARG A 37 -8.62 -52.91 27.88
CA ARG A 37 -7.48 -52.16 27.34
C ARG A 37 -6.33 -52.23 28.35
N TRP A 38 -5.11 -52.00 27.90
CA TRP A 38 -3.94 -52.01 28.77
C TRP A 38 -3.05 -50.80 28.55
N ASN A 39 -2.28 -50.44 29.58
CA ASN A 39 -1.23 -49.44 29.52
C ASN A 39 0.06 -50.00 30.14
N ARG A 40 1.20 -49.67 29.54
CA ARG A 40 2.52 -50.07 30.02
C ARG A 40 3.26 -48.88 30.62
N ARG A 41 3.85 -49.08 31.79
CA ARG A 41 4.76 -48.12 32.41
C ARG A 41 6.02 -48.84 32.88
N ASP A 42 7.18 -48.31 32.51
CA ASP A 42 8.45 -48.77 33.04
C ASP A 42 8.69 -48.06 34.38
N VAL A 43 8.93 -48.84 35.44
CA VAL A 43 9.08 -48.38 36.82
C VAL A 43 10.26 -49.09 37.49
N THR A 44 10.78 -48.53 38.57
CA THR A 44 11.87 -49.16 39.34
C THR A 44 11.29 -49.78 40.60
N ASP A 45 11.63 -51.04 40.88
CA ASP A 45 11.18 -51.70 42.11
C ASP A 45 11.94 -51.19 43.35
N SER A 46 11.53 -51.67 44.54
CA SER A 46 12.12 -51.28 45.82
C SER A 46 13.59 -51.71 46.00
N THR A 47 14.15 -52.49 45.08
CA THR A 47 15.56 -52.92 45.05
C THR A 47 16.40 -52.16 44.02
N GLY A 48 15.79 -51.24 43.28
CA GLY A 48 16.47 -50.44 42.26
C GLY A 48 16.52 -51.10 40.88
N GLN A 49 15.84 -52.24 40.68
CA GLN A 49 15.81 -52.92 39.39
C GLN A 49 14.69 -52.37 38.49
N PRO A 50 14.95 -52.14 37.19
CA PRO A 50 13.92 -51.72 36.24
C PRO A 50 12.95 -52.88 35.97
N ILE A 51 11.66 -52.61 36.18
CA ILE A 51 10.56 -53.54 35.89
C ILE A 51 9.53 -52.86 35.00
N THR A 52 8.74 -53.66 34.29
CA THR A 52 7.63 -53.17 33.48
C THR A 52 6.31 -53.53 34.13
N LEU A 53 5.49 -52.52 34.39
CA LEU A 53 4.13 -52.67 34.91
C LEU A 53 3.14 -52.60 33.75
N VAL A 54 2.32 -53.64 33.60
CA VAL A 54 1.17 -53.63 32.69
C VAL A 54 -0.11 -53.55 33.51
N GLU A 55 -0.88 -52.47 33.30
CA GLU A 55 -2.16 -52.23 33.98
C GLU A 55 -3.29 -52.48 32.99
N VAL A 56 -4.13 -53.48 33.27
CA VAL A 56 -5.31 -53.82 32.47
C VAL A 56 -6.55 -53.17 33.07
N TYR A 57 -7.36 -52.54 32.22
CA TYR A 57 -8.57 -51.85 32.60
C TYR A 57 -9.74 -52.15 31.65
N GLU A 58 -10.94 -52.22 32.21
CA GLU A 58 -12.18 -52.40 31.45
C GLU A 58 -12.49 -51.10 30.68
N ALA A 59 -12.54 -51.18 29.35
CA ALA A 59 -13.07 -50.12 28.49
C ALA A 59 -14.57 -50.04 28.73
N PRO A 60 -15.18 -48.86 28.91
CA PRO A 60 -16.62 -48.83 29.04
C PRO A 60 -17.25 -49.14 27.68
N LEU A 61 -18.18 -50.11 27.65
CA LEU A 61 -19.35 -50.02 26.77
C LEU A 61 -19.99 -48.63 27.01
N PRO A 62 -20.37 -47.89 25.96
CA PRO A 62 -20.96 -46.58 26.15
C PRO A 62 -22.36 -46.76 26.72
N VAL A 63 -22.49 -46.74 28.04
CA VAL A 63 -23.72 -46.25 28.64
C VAL A 63 -23.78 -44.79 28.23
N ALA A 64 -24.74 -44.45 27.39
CA ALA A 64 -25.15 -43.07 27.19
C ALA A 64 -25.63 -42.57 28.56
N VAL A 65 -24.69 -42.06 29.37
CA VAL A 65 -25.00 -41.22 30.50
C VAL A 65 -25.71 -40.02 29.85
N PRO A 66 -27.01 -39.80 30.12
CA PRO A 66 -27.62 -38.52 29.77
C PRO A 66 -26.72 -37.49 30.45
N LEU A 67 -26.17 -36.55 29.68
CA LEU A 67 -25.38 -35.45 30.23
C LEU A 67 -26.12 -34.94 31.46
N ASP A 68 -25.54 -35.17 32.64
CA ASP A 68 -26.08 -34.61 33.86
C ASP A 68 -26.10 -33.10 33.64
N ALA A 69 -27.30 -32.54 33.63
CA ALA A 69 -27.49 -31.11 33.45
C ALA A 69 -26.80 -30.31 34.57
N SER A 70 -26.37 -30.96 35.64
CA SER A 70 -25.61 -30.37 36.74
C SER A 70 -24.10 -30.17 36.45
N ASP A 71 -23.53 -30.86 35.44
CA ASP A 71 -22.13 -30.70 35.00
C ASP A 71 -21.97 -29.61 33.92
N MET A 72 -23.06 -28.90 33.59
CA MET A 72 -23.06 -27.69 32.76
C MET A 72 -22.61 -26.43 33.52
N ARG A 73 -21.78 -26.56 34.56
CA ARG A 73 -21.09 -25.38 35.10
C ARG A 73 -19.97 -25.03 34.13
N THR A 74 -20.23 -24.04 33.27
CA THR A 74 -19.19 -23.42 32.47
C THR A 74 -18.00 -23.07 33.38
N PRO A 75 -16.76 -23.46 33.02
CA PRO A 75 -15.59 -23.10 33.81
C PRO A 75 -15.53 -21.57 34.03
N PRO A 76 -14.91 -21.09 35.12
CA PRO A 76 -14.86 -19.66 35.41
C PRO A 76 -14.19 -18.91 34.26
N PHE A 77 -14.70 -17.71 33.96
CA PHE A 77 -14.16 -16.84 32.92
C PHE A 77 -12.68 -16.53 33.19
N THR A 78 -11.82 -16.71 32.19
CA THR A 78 -10.37 -16.51 32.32
C THR A 78 -9.87 -15.35 31.45
N ARG A 79 -8.66 -14.84 31.74
CA ARG A 79 -7.96 -13.88 30.86
C ARG A 79 -7.81 -14.39 29.43
N ARG A 80 -7.72 -15.71 29.23
CA ARG A 80 -7.61 -16.34 27.91
C ARG A 80 -8.90 -16.20 27.11
N ASP A 81 -10.06 -16.24 27.76
CA ASP A 81 -11.36 -16.04 27.11
C ASP A 81 -11.55 -14.60 26.67
N LEU A 82 -11.04 -13.66 27.46
CA LEU A 82 -10.97 -12.25 27.09
C LEU A 82 -10.08 -12.03 25.86
N MET A 83 -8.87 -12.61 25.83
CA MET A 83 -7.99 -12.54 24.66
C MET A 83 -8.60 -13.20 23.41
N ALA A 84 -9.28 -14.34 23.57
CA ALA A 84 -9.99 -14.98 22.48
C ALA A 84 -11.12 -14.09 21.93
N GLY A 85 -11.83 -13.38 22.82
CA GLY A 85 -12.77 -12.33 22.44
C GLY A 85 -12.11 -11.20 21.64
N ALA A 86 -10.99 -10.66 22.11
CA ALA A 86 -10.26 -9.60 21.41
C ALA A 86 -9.84 -10.01 19.99
N LEU A 87 -9.28 -11.21 19.84
CA LEU A 87 -8.86 -11.75 18.53
C LEU A 87 -10.06 -12.00 17.61
N ALA A 88 -11.16 -12.53 18.14
CA ALA A 88 -12.40 -12.70 17.39
C ALA A 88 -12.93 -11.34 16.91
N GLY A 89 -12.87 -10.32 17.77
CA GLY A 89 -13.23 -8.94 17.47
C GLY A 89 -12.44 -8.36 16.31
N VAL A 90 -11.11 -8.45 16.36
CA VAL A 90 -10.22 -8.00 15.26
C VAL A 90 -10.53 -8.73 13.96
N GLY A 91 -10.71 -10.06 14.01
CA GLY A 91 -11.08 -10.86 12.84
C GLY A 91 -12.43 -10.46 12.23
N GLY A 92 -13.43 -10.19 13.07
CA GLY A 92 -14.71 -9.64 12.64
C GLY A 92 -14.59 -8.26 12.01
N GLY A 93 -13.80 -7.37 12.63
CA GLY A 93 -13.57 -6.00 12.15
C GLY A 93 -12.88 -5.98 10.78
N LEU A 94 -11.94 -6.91 10.54
CA LEU A 94 -11.29 -7.12 9.26
C LEU A 94 -12.26 -7.62 8.18
N ALA A 95 -13.07 -8.64 8.50
CA ALA A 95 -14.06 -9.18 7.57
C ALA A 95 -15.10 -8.13 7.16
N MET A 96 -15.54 -7.31 8.11
CA MET A 96 -16.43 -6.19 7.84
C MET A 96 -15.77 -5.12 6.96
N GLY A 97 -14.52 -4.75 7.24
CA GLY A 97 -13.76 -3.80 6.41
C GLY A 97 -13.64 -4.28 4.97
N LEU A 98 -13.31 -5.55 4.76
CA LEU A 98 -13.20 -6.13 3.42
C LEU A 98 -14.54 -6.20 2.68
N LEU A 99 -15.64 -6.52 3.38
CA LEU A 99 -16.96 -6.46 2.78
C LEU A 99 -17.31 -5.03 2.35
N ALA A 100 -17.00 -4.03 3.18
CA ALA A 100 -17.23 -2.63 2.84
C ALA A 100 -16.40 -2.21 1.61
N MET A 101 -15.15 -2.64 1.52
CA MET A 101 -14.30 -2.43 0.33
C MET A 101 -14.90 -3.09 -0.91
N LEU A 102 -15.35 -4.35 -0.81
CA LEU A 102 -16.01 -5.08 -1.91
C LEU A 102 -17.29 -4.38 -2.38
N VAL A 103 -18.13 -3.91 -1.46
CA VAL A 103 -19.35 -3.16 -1.80
C VAL A 103 -19.01 -1.83 -2.49
N GLY A 104 -17.95 -1.14 -2.04
CA GLY A 104 -17.46 0.08 -2.68
C GLY A 104 -17.01 -0.13 -4.13
N LEU A 105 -16.48 -1.31 -4.49
CA LEU A 105 -16.09 -1.63 -5.88
C LEU A 105 -17.28 -1.71 -6.85
N PHE A 106 -18.50 -1.98 -6.35
CA PHE A 106 -19.70 -2.05 -7.18
C PHE A 106 -20.49 -0.73 -7.19
N ASP A 107 -20.05 0.30 -6.46
CA ASP A 107 -20.66 1.62 -6.46
C ASP A 107 -20.22 2.43 -7.70
N ARG A 108 -20.99 2.30 -8.79
CA ARG A 108 -20.73 3.02 -10.05
C ARG A 108 -20.95 4.54 -9.98
N SER A 109 -21.48 5.06 -8.87
CA SER A 109 -21.74 6.50 -8.69
C SER A 109 -20.49 7.30 -8.33
N GLY A 110 -19.39 6.63 -7.94
CA GLY A 110 -18.17 7.29 -7.45
C GLY A 110 -18.32 7.94 -6.08
N ALA A 111 -19.46 7.76 -5.41
CA ALA A 111 -19.78 8.43 -4.15
C ALA A 111 -19.09 7.81 -2.92
N MET A 112 -18.67 6.54 -2.98
CA MET A 112 -17.96 5.88 -1.88
C MET A 112 -16.62 5.32 -2.37
N SER A 113 -15.52 5.94 -1.96
CA SER A 113 -14.21 5.36 -2.16
C SER A 113 -13.98 4.20 -1.19
N VAL A 114 -13.05 3.31 -1.56
CA VAL A 114 -12.59 2.19 -0.72
C VAL A 114 -12.07 2.67 0.65
N TRP A 115 -11.64 3.94 0.74
CA TRP A 115 -11.09 4.57 1.93
C TRP A 115 -12.10 5.39 2.74
N ALA A 116 -13.27 5.68 2.17
CA ALA A 116 -14.28 6.53 2.79
C ALA A 116 -14.69 6.06 4.20
N PRO A 117 -14.86 4.74 4.49
CA PRO A 117 -15.20 4.29 5.84
C PRO A 117 -14.12 4.60 6.87
N LEU A 118 -12.83 4.44 6.53
CA LEU A 118 -11.72 4.73 7.44
C LEU A 118 -11.56 6.24 7.65
N ASN A 119 -11.74 7.04 6.59
CA ASN A 119 -11.69 8.50 6.67
C ASN A 119 -12.82 9.04 7.56
N GLN A 120 -14.01 8.46 7.48
CA GLN A 120 -15.16 8.80 8.35
C GLN A 120 -14.93 8.39 9.81
N ILE A 121 -14.27 7.27 10.06
CA ILE A 121 -13.90 6.90 11.44
C ILE A 121 -12.84 7.86 11.96
N ALA A 122 -11.85 8.21 11.14
CA ALA A 122 -10.80 9.15 11.51
C ALA A 122 -11.33 10.57 11.80
N SER A 123 -12.41 11.00 11.13
CA SER A 123 -12.97 12.33 11.34
C SER A 123 -13.57 12.54 12.73
N ALA A 124 -13.94 11.46 13.44
CA ALA A 124 -14.36 11.56 14.84
C ALA A 124 -13.22 12.02 15.77
N ILE A 125 -11.96 11.84 15.36
CA ILE A 125 -10.75 12.17 16.14
C ILE A 125 -10.06 13.42 15.56
N LEU A 126 -9.93 13.47 14.24
CA LEU A 126 -9.17 14.50 13.53
C LEU A 126 -10.02 15.70 13.08
N GLY A 127 -11.35 15.65 13.28
CA GLY A 127 -12.29 16.67 12.85
C GLY A 127 -12.93 16.37 11.48
N PRO A 128 -14.01 17.08 11.11
CA PRO A 128 -14.79 16.80 9.90
C PRO A 128 -14.03 17.08 8.59
N ASP A 129 -13.00 17.92 8.63
CA ASP A 129 -12.26 18.38 7.44
C ASP A 129 -11.39 17.29 6.79
N VAL A 130 -11.22 16.14 7.46
CA VAL A 130 -10.41 15.02 6.94
C VAL A 130 -11.23 13.99 6.14
N VAL A 131 -12.53 14.25 5.92
CA VAL A 131 -13.41 13.37 5.13
C VAL A 131 -13.22 13.64 3.64
N GLY A 132 -12.74 12.64 2.90
CA GLY A 132 -12.61 12.72 1.45
C GLY A 132 -12.59 11.35 0.76
N PRO A 133 -12.86 11.29 -0.55
CA PRO A 133 -12.82 10.04 -1.31
C PRO A 133 -11.39 9.60 -1.64
N GLN A 134 -10.41 10.49 -1.53
CA GLN A 134 -9.01 10.20 -1.85
C GLN A 134 -8.32 9.40 -0.72
N PHE A 135 -7.26 8.68 -1.06
CA PHE A 135 -6.39 8.06 -0.07
C PHE A 135 -5.58 9.14 0.67
N ASN A 136 -5.60 9.08 2.00
CA ASN A 136 -4.70 9.85 2.85
C ASN A 136 -4.14 8.92 3.93
N PHE A 137 -2.81 8.90 4.04
CA PHE A 137 -2.12 7.96 4.92
C PHE A 137 -2.46 8.17 6.40
N THR A 138 -2.51 9.44 6.84
CA THR A 138 -2.79 9.79 8.24
C THR A 138 -4.20 9.39 8.63
N THR A 139 -5.18 9.67 7.79
CA THR A 139 -6.59 9.30 8.05
C THR A 139 -6.79 7.79 7.97
N ALA A 140 -6.16 7.12 7.00
CA ALA A 140 -6.21 5.66 6.89
C ALA A 140 -5.60 4.97 8.12
N LEU A 141 -4.48 5.49 8.63
CA LEU A 141 -3.82 4.95 9.83
C LEU A 141 -4.68 5.16 11.08
N VAL A 142 -5.12 6.41 11.34
CA VAL A 142 -5.92 6.75 12.53
C VAL A 142 -7.27 6.02 12.49
N GLY A 143 -7.94 6.00 11.34
CA GLY A 143 -9.18 5.27 11.12
C GLY A 143 -9.02 3.77 11.36
N SER A 144 -7.94 3.16 10.86
CA SER A 144 -7.65 1.74 11.08
C SER A 144 -7.39 1.41 12.54
N LEU A 145 -6.56 2.21 13.22
CA LEU A 145 -6.24 1.99 14.63
C LEU A 145 -7.49 2.04 15.51
N PHE A 146 -8.35 3.04 15.29
CA PHE A 146 -9.60 3.15 16.05
C PHE A 146 -10.58 2.03 15.71
N HIS A 147 -10.73 1.70 14.42
CA HIS A 147 -11.61 0.62 13.96
C HIS A 147 -11.23 -0.73 14.56
N PHE A 148 -9.97 -1.13 14.45
CA PHE A 148 -9.49 -2.41 14.97
C PHE A 148 -9.42 -2.43 16.49
N GLY A 149 -9.10 -1.29 17.13
CA GLY A 149 -9.13 -1.15 18.59
C GLY A 149 -10.54 -1.33 19.16
N LEU A 150 -11.54 -0.65 18.58
CA LEU A 150 -12.94 -0.79 18.97
C LEU A 150 -13.46 -2.21 18.69
N SER A 151 -13.09 -2.79 17.54
CA SER A 151 -13.45 -4.16 17.20
C SER A 151 -12.94 -5.16 18.23
N ALA A 152 -11.69 -5.00 18.72
CA ALA A 152 -11.13 -5.82 19.78
C ALA A 152 -11.90 -5.65 21.11
N LEU A 153 -12.25 -4.42 21.48
CA LEU A 153 -13.04 -4.12 22.68
C LEU A 153 -14.43 -4.77 22.63
N LEU A 154 -15.11 -4.69 21.50
CA LEU A 154 -16.42 -5.32 21.30
C LEU A 154 -16.32 -6.85 21.31
N GLY A 155 -15.26 -7.42 20.73
CA GLY A 155 -14.99 -8.86 20.82
C GLY A 155 -14.75 -9.33 22.27
N MET A 156 -14.05 -8.54 23.09
CA MET A 156 -13.88 -8.80 24.52
C MET A 156 -15.21 -8.73 25.29
N ALA A 157 -16.04 -7.73 24.99
CA ALA A 157 -17.37 -7.59 25.56
C ALA A 157 -18.27 -8.78 25.20
N PHE A 158 -18.24 -9.21 23.94
CA PHE A 158 -18.93 -10.41 23.48
C PHE A 158 -18.51 -11.64 24.30
N ALA A 159 -17.20 -11.88 24.47
CA ALA A 159 -16.71 -13.00 25.26
C ALA A 159 -17.15 -12.93 26.73
N LEU A 160 -17.12 -11.74 27.33
CA LEU A 160 -17.55 -11.51 28.72
C LEU A 160 -19.05 -11.76 28.88
N ILE A 161 -19.88 -11.25 27.98
CA ILE A 161 -21.34 -11.42 28.04
C ILE A 161 -21.71 -12.87 27.75
N TYR A 162 -21.18 -13.45 26.68
CA TYR A 162 -21.51 -14.79 26.22
C TYR A 162 -21.14 -15.87 27.24
N HIS A 163 -19.91 -15.81 27.78
CA HIS A 163 -19.39 -16.84 28.67
C HIS A 163 -19.35 -16.44 30.14
N GLY A 164 -19.05 -15.18 30.45
CA GLY A 164 -18.99 -14.68 31.82
C GLY A 164 -20.38 -14.47 32.44
N VAL A 165 -21.28 -13.81 31.72
CA VAL A 165 -22.62 -13.44 32.21
C VAL A 165 -23.65 -14.52 31.88
N LEU A 166 -23.84 -14.83 30.60
CA LEU A 166 -24.89 -15.74 30.12
C LEU A 166 -24.52 -17.22 30.26
N ARG A 167 -23.22 -17.53 30.47
CA ARG A 167 -22.70 -18.89 30.69
C ARG A 167 -23.17 -19.89 29.62
N LEU A 168 -23.19 -19.46 28.36
CA LEU A 168 -23.67 -20.28 27.24
C LEU A 168 -22.64 -21.34 26.81
N PRO A 169 -23.11 -22.50 26.29
CA PRO A 169 -22.23 -23.60 25.89
C PRO A 169 -21.46 -23.28 24.60
N ARG A 170 -20.15 -23.57 24.56
CA ARG A 170 -19.27 -23.30 23.39
C ARG A 170 -19.48 -24.21 22.17
N ARG A 171 -20.62 -24.91 22.07
CA ARG A 171 -20.93 -25.74 20.88
C ARG A 171 -21.24 -24.83 19.71
N LEU A 172 -20.58 -25.03 18.57
CA LEU A 172 -20.55 -24.16 17.39
C LEU A 172 -21.84 -23.38 17.09
N GLY A 173 -23.03 -24.01 17.16
CA GLY A 173 -24.29 -23.33 16.89
C GLY A 173 -24.63 -22.18 17.85
N ALA A 174 -24.28 -22.29 19.14
CA ALA A 174 -24.66 -21.30 20.16
C ALA A 174 -23.83 -20.00 20.08
N PRO A 175 -22.48 -20.01 19.95
CA PRO A 175 -21.71 -18.79 19.76
C PRO A 175 -21.97 -18.12 18.42
N VAL A 176 -22.26 -18.88 17.36
CA VAL A 176 -22.57 -18.35 16.03
C VAL A 176 -23.91 -17.62 16.04
N ALA A 177 -24.95 -18.22 16.62
CA ALA A 177 -26.25 -17.57 16.76
C ALA A 177 -26.17 -16.32 17.66
N ALA A 178 -25.48 -16.44 18.81
CA ALA A 178 -25.26 -15.30 19.70
C ALA A 178 -24.43 -14.20 19.04
N GLY A 179 -23.42 -14.56 18.25
CA GLY A 179 -22.61 -13.63 17.47
C GLY A 179 -23.42 -12.88 16.43
N ALA A 180 -24.28 -13.56 15.68
CA ALA A 180 -25.17 -12.92 14.70
C ALA A 180 -26.14 -11.93 15.37
N ILE A 181 -26.75 -12.30 16.50
CA ILE A 181 -27.61 -11.41 17.30
C ILE A 181 -26.80 -10.22 17.83
N TYR A 182 -25.58 -10.47 18.32
CA TYR A 182 -24.69 -9.44 18.82
C TYR A 182 -24.31 -8.43 17.72
N GLY A 183 -24.00 -8.89 16.51
CA GLY A 183 -23.74 -8.03 15.36
C GLY A 183 -24.93 -7.12 15.02
N LEU A 184 -26.15 -7.65 15.09
CA LEU A 184 -27.39 -6.88 14.91
C LEU A 184 -27.55 -5.80 16.00
N ILE A 185 -27.26 -6.13 17.26
CA ILE A 185 -27.30 -5.19 18.39
C ILE A 185 -26.27 -4.07 18.19
N ILE A 186 -25.04 -4.39 17.80
CA ILE A 186 -24.00 -3.39 17.54
C ILE A 186 -24.43 -2.46 16.39
N PHE A 187 -25.03 -2.99 15.33
CA PHE A 187 -25.61 -2.17 14.26
C PHE A 187 -26.64 -1.17 14.83
N PHE A 188 -27.62 -1.62 15.62
CA PHE A 188 -28.62 -0.73 16.20
C PHE A 188 -28.00 0.30 17.16
N LEU A 189 -27.00 -0.07 17.95
CA LEU A 189 -26.30 0.89 18.82
C LEU A 189 -25.54 1.94 18.01
N ALA A 190 -24.87 1.52 16.94
CA ALA A 190 -24.13 2.42 16.05
C ALA A 190 -25.05 3.36 15.26
N ASP A 191 -26.26 2.91 14.89
CA ASP A 191 -27.16 3.65 14.00
C ASP A 191 -28.27 4.43 14.74
N LEU A 192 -28.64 4.00 15.94
CA LEU A 192 -29.67 4.66 16.75
C LEU A 192 -29.08 5.52 17.86
N LEU A 193 -28.12 4.98 18.63
CA LEU A 193 -27.61 5.64 19.84
C LEU A 193 -26.47 6.61 19.53
N LEU A 194 -25.55 6.23 18.64
CA LEU A 194 -24.38 7.04 18.32
C LEU A 194 -24.73 8.38 17.64
N PRO A 195 -25.68 8.45 16.68
CA PRO A 195 -26.07 9.71 16.06
C PRO A 195 -26.79 10.67 17.01
N MET A 196 -27.39 10.17 18.10
CA MET A 196 -27.95 11.02 19.16
C MET A 196 -26.88 11.71 20.00
N LEU A 197 -25.69 11.10 20.13
CA LEU A 197 -24.57 11.65 20.89
C LEU A 197 -23.61 12.47 20.02
N ALA A 198 -23.50 12.12 18.74
CA ALA A 198 -22.64 12.77 17.76
C ALA A 198 -23.32 12.77 16.38
N PRO A 199 -24.12 13.80 16.04
CA PRO A 199 -24.90 13.85 14.80
C PRO A 199 -24.07 13.72 13.51
N GLY A 200 -22.80 14.09 13.54
CA GLY A 200 -21.86 13.92 12.41
C GLY A 200 -21.45 12.48 12.11
N MET A 201 -21.79 11.53 12.98
CA MET A 201 -21.57 10.09 12.79
C MET A 201 -22.83 9.34 12.33
N ALA A 202 -23.82 10.05 11.77
CA ALA A 202 -24.99 9.42 11.17
C ALA A 202 -24.57 8.59 9.94
N PHE A 203 -24.29 7.31 10.15
CA PHE A 203 -24.09 6.34 9.09
C PHE A 203 -25.45 6.12 8.46
N ALA A 204 -25.83 6.89 7.41
CA ALA A 204 -27.07 6.64 6.69
C ALA A 204 -27.23 5.13 6.49
N ALA A 205 -28.32 4.53 6.97
CA ALA A 205 -28.57 3.09 7.08
C ALA A 205 -28.50 2.36 5.73
N LYS A 206 -27.28 2.27 5.18
CA LYS A 206 -27.00 1.73 3.87
C LYS A 206 -26.95 0.21 4.00
N PRO A 207 -27.54 -0.55 3.05
CA PRO A 207 -27.56 -2.01 3.09
C PRO A 207 -26.19 -2.66 3.33
N GLY A 208 -25.10 -2.06 2.80
CA GLY A 208 -23.73 -2.54 3.00
C GLY A 208 -23.23 -2.43 4.45
N PHE A 209 -23.66 -1.41 5.21
CA PHE A 209 -23.26 -1.22 6.60
C PHE A 209 -23.95 -2.24 7.54
N ILE A 210 -25.22 -2.54 7.26
CA ILE A 210 -26.01 -3.58 7.94
C ILE A 210 -25.38 -4.95 7.68
N ALA A 211 -25.12 -5.26 6.41
CA ALA A 211 -24.47 -6.51 6.02
C ALA A 211 -23.08 -6.67 6.68
N GLY A 212 -22.32 -5.57 6.78
CA GLY A 212 -21.02 -5.52 7.47
C GLY A 212 -21.10 -5.96 8.93
N HIS A 213 -22.04 -5.41 9.70
CA HIS A 213 -22.18 -5.72 11.13
C HIS A 213 -22.77 -7.12 11.38
N MET A 214 -23.62 -7.62 10.48
CA MET A 214 -24.05 -9.01 10.51
C MET A 214 -22.88 -9.98 10.25
N VAL A 215 -22.01 -9.67 9.28
CA VAL A 215 -20.79 -10.44 9.01
C VAL A 215 -19.81 -10.36 10.18
N PHE A 216 -19.63 -9.18 10.78
CA PHE A 216 -18.85 -9.00 12.01
C PHE A 216 -19.31 -9.93 13.13
N GLY A 217 -20.61 -9.93 13.42
CA GLY A 217 -21.20 -10.79 14.45
C GLY A 217 -21.05 -12.28 14.15
N LEU A 218 -21.30 -12.69 12.90
CA LEU A 218 -21.14 -14.07 12.45
C LEU A 218 -19.69 -14.54 12.60
N VAL A 219 -18.74 -13.74 12.13
CA VAL A 219 -17.30 -14.05 12.19
C VAL A 219 -16.82 -14.09 13.63
N ILE A 220 -17.24 -13.16 14.49
CA ILE A 220 -16.92 -13.22 15.93
C ILE A 220 -17.41 -14.53 16.55
N GLY A 221 -18.67 -14.91 16.30
CA GLY A 221 -19.23 -16.16 16.82
C GLY A 221 -18.47 -17.41 16.35
N ILE A 222 -18.12 -17.46 15.05
CA ILE A 222 -17.34 -18.56 14.46
C ILE A 222 -15.94 -18.59 15.08
N VAL A 223 -15.22 -17.46 15.07
CA VAL A 223 -13.85 -17.37 15.55
C VAL A 223 -13.79 -17.67 17.05
N TYR A 224 -14.67 -17.09 17.85
CA TYR A 224 -14.78 -17.35 19.28
C TYR A 224 -15.09 -18.83 19.58
N SER A 225 -15.98 -19.46 18.82
CA SER A 225 -16.30 -20.89 18.98
C SER A 225 -15.14 -21.84 18.63
N ARG A 226 -14.19 -21.37 17.80
CA ARG A 226 -13.08 -22.17 17.25
C ARG A 226 -11.73 -21.86 17.89
N LEU A 227 -11.59 -20.74 18.61
CA LEU A 227 -10.41 -20.37 19.39
C LEU A 227 -10.28 -21.27 20.64
N ARG A 228 -9.88 -22.53 20.42
CA ARG A 228 -9.14 -23.32 21.41
C ARG A 228 -7.66 -22.86 21.40
N PRO A 229 -6.88 -23.10 22.48
CA PRO A 229 -5.47 -22.67 22.58
C PRO A 229 -4.53 -23.13 21.43
N ASN A 230 -4.95 -24.05 20.56
CA ASN A 230 -4.13 -24.58 19.45
C ASN A 230 -4.49 -24.02 18.05
N PHE A 231 -5.35 -23.01 17.94
CA PHE A 231 -5.98 -22.58 16.67
C PHE A 231 -5.52 -21.22 16.12
N SER A 232 -4.50 -20.58 16.72
CA SER A 232 -3.93 -19.30 16.27
C SER A 232 -3.39 -19.34 14.82
N GLY A 233 -2.90 -20.50 14.37
CA GLY A 233 -2.37 -20.67 13.02
C GLY A 233 -3.43 -20.53 11.92
N LEU A 234 -4.63 -21.10 12.07
CA LEU A 234 -5.63 -21.07 11.00
C LEU A 234 -6.16 -19.65 10.73
N LEU A 235 -6.28 -18.82 11.76
CA LEU A 235 -6.69 -17.43 11.61
C LEU A 235 -5.64 -16.58 10.90
N VAL A 236 -4.36 -16.79 11.21
CA VAL A 236 -3.26 -16.14 10.50
C VAL A 236 -3.26 -16.58 9.04
N VAL A 237 -3.53 -17.86 8.77
CA VAL A 237 -3.58 -18.41 7.40
C VAL A 237 -4.78 -17.85 6.63
N LEU A 238 -5.97 -17.84 7.22
CA LEU A 238 -7.16 -17.28 6.58
C LEU A 238 -7.00 -15.78 6.36
N ALA A 239 -6.48 -15.03 7.33
CA ALA A 239 -6.20 -13.60 7.15
C ALA A 239 -5.13 -13.35 6.07
N SER A 240 -4.09 -14.19 6.00
CA SER A 240 -3.06 -14.10 4.96
C SER A 240 -3.63 -14.41 3.58
N LEU A 241 -4.45 -15.47 3.45
CA LEU A 241 -5.10 -15.84 2.20
C LEU A 241 -6.11 -14.79 1.73
N LEU A 242 -6.81 -14.15 2.68
CA LEU A 242 -7.77 -13.08 2.40
C LEU A 242 -7.06 -11.78 1.97
N PHE A 243 -5.94 -11.44 2.63
CA PHE A 243 -5.09 -10.31 2.27
C PHE A 243 -4.41 -10.53 0.91
N LEU A 244 -3.96 -11.77 0.63
CA LEU A 244 -3.49 -12.18 -0.68
C LEU A 244 -4.59 -12.03 -1.72
N GLY A 245 -5.77 -12.62 -1.50
CA GLY A 245 -6.89 -12.53 -2.44
C GLY A 245 -7.26 -11.08 -2.77
N ALA A 246 -7.27 -10.20 -1.77
CA ALA A 246 -7.45 -8.76 -1.97
C ALA A 246 -6.33 -8.15 -2.82
N GLY A 247 -5.06 -8.46 -2.54
CA GLY A 247 -3.91 -7.97 -3.31
C GLY A 247 -3.92 -8.43 -4.78
N VAL A 248 -4.33 -9.67 -5.03
CA VAL A 248 -4.47 -10.24 -6.39
C VAL A 248 -5.58 -9.55 -7.16
N VAL A 249 -6.75 -9.36 -6.54
CA VAL A 249 -7.87 -8.65 -7.17
C VAL A 249 -7.49 -7.21 -7.48
N VAL A 250 -6.82 -6.54 -6.54
CA VAL A 250 -6.45 -5.12 -6.68
C VAL A 250 -5.42 -4.89 -7.79
N THR A 251 -4.43 -5.77 -7.90
CA THR A 251 -3.43 -5.72 -8.97
C THR A 251 -3.99 -6.15 -10.32
N SER A 252 -4.78 -7.22 -10.37
CA SER A 252 -5.39 -7.72 -11.63
C SER A 252 -6.43 -6.76 -12.21
N LEU A 253 -7.00 -5.87 -11.40
CA LEU A 253 -7.95 -4.84 -11.81
C LEU A 253 -7.30 -3.47 -12.06
N ASN A 254 -5.96 -3.37 -12.04
CA ASN A 254 -5.24 -2.11 -12.23
C ASN A 254 -5.69 -0.97 -11.28
N LEU A 255 -6.22 -1.29 -10.10
CA LEU A 255 -6.83 -0.28 -9.21
C LEU A 255 -5.85 0.79 -8.69
N PHE A 256 -4.54 0.57 -8.82
CA PHE A 256 -3.48 1.51 -8.43
C PHE A 256 -2.68 2.10 -9.60
N MET A 257 -2.91 1.64 -10.82
CA MET A 257 -2.16 2.13 -11.97
C MET A 257 -2.75 3.47 -12.43
N PRO A 258 -1.93 4.48 -12.78
CA PRO A 258 -2.41 5.70 -13.40
C PRO A 258 -3.18 5.40 -14.68
N VAL A 259 -4.00 6.36 -15.13
CA VAL A 259 -4.82 6.19 -16.33
C VAL A 259 -3.92 5.81 -17.50
N GLN A 260 -4.32 4.80 -18.27
CA GLN A 260 -3.64 4.43 -19.50
C GLN A 260 -3.97 5.47 -20.58
N ALA A 261 -3.02 6.36 -20.89
CA ALA A 261 -3.24 7.52 -21.77
C ALA A 261 -2.27 7.61 -22.97
N SER A 262 -1.50 6.55 -23.23
CA SER A 262 -0.70 6.40 -24.45
C SER A 262 -0.87 5.01 -25.07
N GLU A 263 -0.49 4.87 -26.35
CA GLU A 263 -0.41 3.56 -27.00
C GLU A 263 0.66 2.67 -26.35
N GLN A 264 1.79 3.24 -25.94
CA GLN A 264 2.90 2.54 -25.27
C GLN A 264 2.45 1.93 -23.94
N ALA A 265 1.59 2.64 -23.19
CA ALA A 265 1.12 2.18 -21.90
C ALA A 265 0.35 0.85 -21.96
N VAL A 266 -0.28 0.52 -23.10
CA VAL A 266 -1.00 -0.76 -23.29
C VAL A 266 -0.05 -1.96 -23.18
N GLY A 267 1.10 -1.88 -23.85
CA GLY A 267 2.11 -2.94 -23.85
C GLY A 267 2.73 -3.13 -22.47
N VAL A 268 3.12 -2.02 -21.83
CA VAL A 268 3.65 -2.01 -20.45
C VAL A 268 2.67 -2.62 -19.46
N ASP A 269 1.41 -2.16 -19.46
CA ASP A 269 0.41 -2.62 -18.49
C ASP A 269 0.08 -4.11 -18.69
N SER A 270 0.05 -4.58 -19.94
CA SER A 270 -0.17 -6.01 -20.25
C SER A 270 0.97 -6.88 -19.72
N LEU A 271 2.21 -6.46 -19.91
CA LEU A 271 3.39 -7.17 -19.39
C LEU A 271 3.44 -7.14 -17.85
N PHE A 272 3.15 -5.98 -17.26
CA PHE A 272 3.06 -5.83 -15.81
C PHE A 272 2.01 -6.78 -15.23
N ASN A 273 0.82 -6.84 -15.82
CA ASN A 273 -0.25 -7.72 -15.37
C ASN A 273 0.10 -9.21 -15.50
N LEU A 274 0.77 -9.60 -16.58
CA LEU A 274 1.29 -10.97 -16.73
C LEU A 274 2.30 -11.30 -15.63
N MET A 275 3.30 -10.42 -15.41
CA MET A 275 4.33 -10.61 -14.38
C MET A 275 3.72 -10.67 -12.98
N MET A 276 2.76 -9.80 -12.70
CA MET A 276 2.07 -9.76 -11.42
C MET A 276 1.20 -11.01 -11.18
N GLY A 277 0.54 -11.52 -12.22
CA GLY A 277 -0.20 -12.79 -12.17
C GLY A 277 0.71 -13.99 -11.88
N ILE A 278 1.86 -14.08 -12.56
CA ILE A 278 2.85 -15.15 -12.31
C ILE A 278 3.43 -15.04 -10.89
N ALA A 279 3.86 -13.84 -10.49
CA ALA A 279 4.41 -13.58 -9.15
C ALA A 279 3.40 -13.95 -8.05
N THR A 280 2.14 -13.61 -8.25
CA THR A 280 1.03 -13.98 -7.38
C THR A 280 0.91 -15.49 -7.20
N VAL A 281 0.90 -16.27 -8.28
CA VAL A 281 0.74 -17.73 -8.22
C VAL A 281 1.94 -18.37 -7.51
N ILE A 282 3.16 -17.93 -7.82
CA ILE A 282 4.38 -18.40 -7.16
C ILE A 282 4.34 -18.05 -5.66
N PHE A 283 3.99 -16.81 -5.34
CA PHE A 283 3.87 -16.35 -3.96
C PHE A 283 2.84 -17.17 -3.17
N LEU A 284 1.68 -17.45 -3.76
CA LEU A 284 0.65 -18.32 -3.17
C LEU A 284 1.19 -19.72 -2.90
N LEU A 285 1.89 -20.31 -3.86
CA LEU A 285 2.46 -21.66 -3.74
C LEU A 285 3.49 -21.73 -2.61
N VAL A 286 4.44 -20.79 -2.60
CA VAL A 286 5.50 -20.72 -1.57
C VAL A 286 4.88 -20.47 -0.19
N GLN A 287 3.96 -19.51 -0.10
CA GLN A 287 3.32 -19.18 1.17
C GLN A 287 2.47 -20.35 1.68
N ALA A 288 1.74 -21.05 0.81
CA ALA A 288 0.96 -22.23 1.17
C ALA A 288 1.86 -23.36 1.68
N ALA A 289 3.00 -23.61 1.04
CA ALA A 289 3.97 -24.60 1.48
C ALA A 289 4.58 -24.25 2.85
N LEU A 290 4.97 -22.99 3.05
CA LEU A 290 5.49 -22.52 4.35
C LEU A 290 4.46 -22.61 5.46
N VAL A 291 3.22 -22.20 5.18
CA VAL A 291 2.09 -22.32 6.10
C VAL A 291 1.81 -23.78 6.42
N TYR A 292 1.74 -24.64 5.42
CA TYR A 292 1.54 -26.07 5.59
C TYR A 292 2.64 -26.65 6.48
N ALA A 293 3.90 -26.31 6.20
CA ALA A 293 5.02 -26.77 7.00
C ALA A 293 4.94 -26.28 8.46
N ALA A 294 4.62 -25.01 8.67
CA ALA A 294 4.46 -24.43 10.01
C ALA A 294 3.29 -25.04 10.80
N LEU A 295 2.24 -25.52 10.13
CA LEU A 295 1.09 -26.16 10.78
C LEU A 295 1.29 -27.66 11.01
N GLN A 296 1.81 -28.36 10.00
CA GLN A 296 1.91 -29.81 9.99
C GLN A 296 3.15 -30.31 10.73
N PHE A 297 4.29 -29.63 10.56
CA PHE A 297 5.60 -30.05 11.10
C PHE A 297 6.00 -29.27 12.37
N ARG A 298 5.06 -28.58 13.01
CA ARG A 298 5.33 -27.98 14.32
C ARG A 298 5.52 -29.07 15.38
N ARG A 299 6.53 -28.89 16.24
CA ARG A 299 6.74 -29.74 17.41
C ARG A 299 5.54 -29.68 18.36
N LYS A 300 5.03 -30.84 18.76
CA LYS A 300 3.93 -30.94 19.73
C LYS A 300 4.47 -30.91 21.17
N PRO A 301 3.68 -30.48 22.17
CA PRO A 301 4.10 -30.59 23.56
C PRO A 301 4.42 -32.03 23.95
N GLY A 302 5.63 -32.27 24.47
CA GLY A 302 6.10 -33.60 24.88
C GLY A 302 6.66 -34.46 23.74
N ASP A 303 6.77 -33.92 22.53
CA ASP A 303 7.44 -34.56 21.40
C ASP A 303 8.92 -34.17 21.40
N ASP A 304 9.80 -35.11 21.71
CA ASP A 304 11.27 -34.96 21.74
C ASP A 304 11.95 -35.78 20.64
N GLU A 305 11.17 -36.29 19.67
CA GLU A 305 11.69 -37.10 18.56
C GLU A 305 12.31 -36.22 17.47
N ASP A 306 13.36 -36.74 16.82
CA ASP A 306 13.94 -36.11 15.63
C ASP A 306 13.07 -36.38 14.40
N GLY A 307 13.02 -35.40 13.48
CA GLY A 307 12.38 -35.58 12.19
C GLY A 307 13.11 -36.62 11.31
N PRO A 308 12.42 -37.24 10.33
CA PRO A 308 13.07 -38.16 9.41
C PRO A 308 14.28 -37.53 8.71
N PRO A 309 15.43 -38.23 8.58
CA PRO A 309 16.65 -37.69 7.98
C PRO A 309 16.55 -37.65 6.45
N ILE A 310 15.67 -36.80 5.93
CA ILE A 310 15.51 -36.56 4.49
C ILE A 310 16.57 -35.57 3.99
N HIS A 311 17.34 -35.98 2.99
CA HIS A 311 18.46 -35.17 2.47
C HIS A 311 18.20 -34.53 1.10
N GLY A 312 17.10 -34.87 0.42
CA GLY A 312 16.72 -34.22 -0.84
C GLY A 312 15.95 -35.11 -1.80
N ASN A 313 15.61 -34.55 -2.96
CA ASN A 313 14.96 -35.26 -4.06
C ASN A 313 15.38 -34.64 -5.40
N ASN A 314 16.26 -35.32 -6.14
CA ASN A 314 16.78 -34.82 -7.42
C ASN A 314 15.68 -34.50 -8.45
N THR A 315 14.55 -35.21 -8.41
CA THR A 315 13.43 -34.92 -9.32
C THR A 315 12.80 -33.57 -8.99
N LEU A 316 12.61 -33.29 -7.70
CA LEU A 316 12.09 -32.00 -7.24
C LEU A 316 13.07 -30.87 -7.56
N GLU A 317 14.37 -31.13 -7.38
CA GLU A 317 15.45 -30.20 -7.73
C GLU A 317 15.41 -29.79 -9.21
N ILE A 318 15.22 -30.76 -10.10
CA ILE A 318 15.10 -30.51 -11.54
C ILE A 318 13.84 -29.70 -11.84
N ILE A 319 12.70 -30.05 -11.25
CA ILE A 319 11.42 -29.36 -11.51
C ILE A 319 11.49 -27.90 -11.08
N TRP A 320 11.91 -27.61 -9.84
CA TRP A 320 11.94 -26.24 -9.33
C TRP A 320 13.07 -25.38 -9.90
N THR A 321 14.01 -25.97 -10.65
CA THR A 321 15.03 -25.23 -11.37
C THR A 321 14.56 -24.94 -12.79
N THR A 322 14.02 -25.96 -13.46
CA THR A 322 13.60 -25.89 -14.86
C THR A 322 12.37 -25.00 -15.04
N VAL A 323 11.37 -25.11 -14.16
CA VAL A 323 10.13 -24.33 -14.28
C VAL A 323 10.40 -22.82 -14.15
N PRO A 324 11.10 -22.30 -13.13
CA PRO A 324 11.44 -20.88 -13.06
C PRO A 324 12.34 -20.42 -14.22
N ALA A 325 13.29 -21.25 -14.68
CA ALA A 325 14.13 -20.91 -15.82
C ALA A 325 13.29 -20.69 -17.10
N ILE A 326 12.34 -21.58 -17.39
CA ILE A 326 11.42 -21.43 -18.53
C ILE A 326 10.56 -20.17 -18.40
N ILE A 327 10.01 -19.90 -17.20
CA ILE A 327 9.21 -18.69 -16.94
C ILE A 327 10.02 -17.43 -17.22
N VAL A 328 11.26 -17.34 -16.72
CA VAL A 328 12.13 -16.18 -16.93
C VAL A 328 12.49 -16.00 -18.41
N ILE A 329 12.74 -17.08 -19.15
CA ILE A 329 13.02 -17.03 -20.59
C ILE A 329 11.81 -16.46 -21.36
N ILE A 330 10.60 -16.94 -21.06
CA ILE A 330 9.36 -16.45 -21.69
C ILE A 330 9.13 -14.97 -21.39
N ILE A 331 9.22 -14.57 -20.11
CA ILE A 331 9.04 -13.17 -19.71
C ILE A 331 10.09 -12.29 -20.38
N SER A 332 11.34 -12.72 -20.43
CA SER A 332 12.44 -11.96 -21.05
C SER A 332 12.21 -11.72 -22.55
N PHE A 333 11.69 -12.72 -23.26
CA PHE A 333 11.32 -12.58 -24.67
C PHE A 333 10.17 -11.57 -24.87
N LEU A 334 9.11 -11.68 -24.08
CA LEU A 334 7.97 -10.75 -24.13
C LEU A 334 8.38 -9.32 -23.76
N SER A 335 9.19 -9.16 -22.71
CA SER A 335 9.75 -7.86 -22.29
C SER A 335 10.59 -7.22 -23.40
N TYR A 336 11.42 -8.00 -24.09
CA TYR A 336 12.22 -7.49 -25.20
C TYR A 336 11.36 -7.04 -26.39
N GLN A 337 10.30 -7.77 -26.72
CA GLN A 337 9.36 -7.36 -27.78
C GLN A 337 8.67 -6.04 -27.43
N THR A 338 8.16 -5.90 -26.20
CA THR A 338 7.56 -4.65 -25.72
C THR A 338 8.56 -3.49 -25.77
N PHE A 339 9.79 -3.71 -25.30
CA PHE A 339 10.86 -2.72 -25.33
C PHE A 339 11.20 -2.23 -26.75
N VAL A 340 11.26 -3.13 -27.73
CA VAL A 340 11.53 -2.77 -29.13
C VAL A 340 10.35 -2.00 -29.73
N ALA A 341 9.11 -2.42 -29.46
CA ALA A 341 7.92 -1.76 -29.97
C ALA A 341 7.78 -0.31 -29.47
N GLU A 342 8.07 -0.08 -28.19
CA GLU A 342 8.05 1.25 -27.58
C GLU A 342 9.11 2.20 -28.15
N ARG A 343 10.20 1.65 -28.69
CA ARG A 343 11.34 2.40 -29.25
C ARG A 343 11.36 2.45 -30.77
N ALA A 344 10.30 2.02 -31.45
CA ALA A 344 10.20 2.15 -32.89
C ALA A 344 9.93 3.62 -33.26
N PHE A 345 10.99 4.41 -33.48
CA PHE A 345 10.90 5.80 -33.95
C PHE A 345 10.69 5.86 -35.46
N ALA A 346 9.77 6.70 -35.92
CA ALA A 346 9.62 7.01 -37.34
C ALA A 346 10.13 8.43 -37.64
N LYS A 347 10.67 8.65 -38.84
CA LYS A 347 11.13 9.99 -39.27
C LYS A 347 9.99 11.02 -39.37
N THR A 348 8.75 10.55 -39.38
CA THR A 348 7.52 11.36 -39.47
C THR A 348 6.96 11.77 -38.12
N ASP A 349 7.57 11.30 -37.02
CA ASP A 349 7.12 11.64 -35.67
C ASP A 349 7.38 13.14 -35.41
N MET A 350 6.45 13.80 -34.72
CA MET A 350 6.62 15.18 -34.27
C MET A 350 7.79 15.22 -33.27
N VAL A 351 8.71 16.18 -33.41
CA VAL A 351 9.86 16.30 -32.50
C VAL A 351 9.59 17.40 -31.48
N VAL A 352 9.81 17.08 -30.20
CA VAL A 352 9.87 18.06 -29.11
C VAL A 352 11.20 17.89 -28.39
N GLU A 353 11.97 18.98 -28.28
CA GLU A 353 13.18 19.00 -27.47
C GLU A 353 12.81 19.35 -26.02
N VAL A 354 13.17 18.46 -25.11
CA VAL A 354 12.90 18.55 -23.68
C VAL A 354 14.19 18.85 -22.96
N THR A 355 14.25 20.00 -22.30
CA THR A 355 15.39 20.38 -21.46
C THR A 355 15.01 20.32 -19.98
N GLY A 356 15.78 19.58 -19.18
CA GLY A 356 15.67 19.57 -17.73
C GLY A 356 16.64 20.57 -17.11
N GLN A 357 16.11 21.43 -16.23
CA GLN A 357 16.86 22.42 -15.46
C GLN A 357 16.40 22.38 -14.01
N GLN A 358 17.24 22.71 -13.03
CA GLN A 358 16.83 22.89 -11.64
C GLN A 358 15.92 24.14 -11.54
N PHE A 359 14.62 24.05 -11.28
CA PHE A 359 13.75 22.87 -11.10
C PHE A 359 12.50 22.95 -12.00
N PHE A 360 12.70 23.05 -13.32
CA PHE A 360 11.66 23.23 -14.32
C PHE A 360 12.00 22.51 -15.63
N TRP A 361 11.00 22.34 -16.48
CA TRP A 361 11.14 21.75 -17.81
C TRP A 361 10.95 22.82 -18.88
N THR A 362 11.83 22.85 -19.88
CA THR A 362 11.66 23.64 -21.11
C THR A 362 11.32 22.71 -22.26
N PHE A 363 10.30 23.08 -23.05
CA PHE A 363 9.87 22.37 -24.25
C PHE A 363 10.05 23.27 -25.46
N TYR A 364 10.86 22.83 -26.42
CA TYR A 364 11.07 23.50 -27.69
C TYR A 364 10.48 22.66 -28.83
N TYR A 365 9.70 23.31 -29.69
CA TYR A 365 9.04 22.73 -30.86
C TYR A 365 9.76 23.26 -32.11
N PRO A 366 10.71 22.50 -32.71
CA PRO A 366 11.58 23.02 -33.75
C PRO A 366 10.87 23.35 -35.07
N GLU A 367 9.77 22.66 -35.40
CA GLU A 367 9.02 22.93 -36.63
C GLU A 367 8.23 24.24 -36.54
N GLU A 368 7.71 24.56 -35.35
CA GLU A 368 6.91 25.74 -35.09
C GLU A 368 7.72 26.94 -34.57
N ASP A 369 8.96 26.71 -34.15
CA ASP A 369 9.85 27.66 -33.46
C ASP A 369 9.23 28.25 -32.18
N ILE A 370 8.66 27.37 -31.35
CA ILE A 370 7.98 27.74 -30.11
C ILE A 370 8.75 27.17 -28.92
N THR A 371 8.96 27.99 -27.88
CA THR A 371 9.51 27.55 -26.60
C THR A 371 8.53 27.86 -25.48
N VAL A 372 8.22 26.86 -24.66
CA VAL A 372 7.36 26.97 -23.47
C VAL A 372 7.99 26.26 -22.28
N GLN A 373 7.50 26.55 -21.08
CA GLN A 373 8.02 25.97 -19.84
C GLN A 373 6.92 25.34 -19.01
N ASN A 374 7.21 24.19 -18.42
CA ASN A 374 6.34 23.38 -17.56
C ASN A 374 4.97 22.99 -18.14
N GLU A 375 4.62 23.43 -19.35
CA GLU A 375 3.39 23.08 -20.05
C GLU A 375 3.72 22.60 -21.46
N LEU A 376 3.62 21.30 -21.67
CA LEU A 376 3.79 20.64 -22.96
C LEU A 376 2.42 20.41 -23.58
N VAL A 377 2.17 20.83 -24.81
CA VAL A 377 0.90 20.62 -25.52
C VAL A 377 1.16 19.67 -26.68
N VAL A 378 0.38 18.60 -26.79
CA VAL A 378 0.50 17.63 -27.87
C VAL A 378 -0.86 17.24 -28.44
N PRO A 379 -0.98 16.98 -29.75
CA PRO A 379 -2.23 16.50 -30.32
C PRO A 379 -2.42 14.99 -30.06
N ILE A 380 -3.65 14.58 -29.75
CA ILE A 380 -4.03 13.17 -29.62
C ILE A 380 -3.74 12.38 -30.91
N GLY A 381 -3.27 11.15 -30.78
CA GLY A 381 -3.05 10.21 -31.89
C GLY A 381 -1.86 10.53 -32.80
N ARG A 382 -1.15 11.65 -32.58
CA ARG A 382 0.11 11.95 -33.28
C ARG A 382 1.29 11.39 -32.48
N PRO A 383 2.16 10.57 -33.09
CA PRO A 383 3.39 10.17 -32.43
C PRO A 383 4.33 11.35 -32.18
N VAL A 384 4.88 11.42 -30.97
CA VAL A 384 5.82 12.46 -30.56
C VAL A 384 7.13 11.82 -30.10
N GLN A 385 8.24 12.21 -30.72
CA GLN A 385 9.59 11.95 -30.26
C GLN A 385 10.02 13.08 -29.30
N TYR A 386 10.34 12.71 -28.08
CA TYR A 386 10.93 13.62 -27.09
C TYR A 386 12.44 13.42 -27.08
N ARG A 387 13.19 14.49 -27.42
CA ARG A 387 14.66 14.52 -27.34
C ARG A 387 15.08 15.22 -26.08
N LEU A 388 15.72 14.52 -25.17
CA LEU A 388 15.96 15.00 -23.82
C LEU A 388 17.41 15.35 -23.58
N ARG A 389 17.64 16.49 -22.93
CA ARG A 389 18.93 16.92 -22.42
C ARG A 389 18.76 17.64 -21.08
N ALA A 390 19.80 17.73 -20.29
CA ALA A 390 19.85 18.62 -19.13
C ALA A 390 20.89 19.73 -19.33
N THR A 391 20.76 20.85 -18.63
CA THR A 391 21.77 21.91 -18.64
C THR A 391 22.68 21.90 -17.42
N ASP A 392 22.30 21.17 -16.36
CA ASP A 392 22.95 21.19 -15.06
C ASP A 392 23.29 19.78 -14.54
N VAL A 393 22.35 19.12 -13.86
CA VAL A 393 22.48 17.80 -13.25
C VAL A 393 21.64 16.77 -14.00
N LEU A 394 21.66 15.52 -13.56
CA LEU A 394 20.75 14.50 -14.08
C LEU A 394 19.31 14.81 -13.65
N HIS A 395 18.38 14.65 -14.60
CA HIS A 395 16.94 14.65 -14.36
C HIS A 395 16.34 13.41 -15.03
N ALA A 396 15.08 13.09 -14.74
CA ALA A 396 14.35 12.10 -15.52
C ALA A 396 12.95 12.59 -15.84
N PHE A 397 12.66 12.72 -17.13
CA PHE A 397 11.35 13.07 -17.64
C PHE A 397 10.45 11.86 -17.53
N TRP A 398 9.41 11.97 -16.72
CA TRP A 398 8.45 10.90 -16.49
C TRP A 398 7.02 11.41 -16.67
N VAL A 399 6.27 10.72 -17.53
CA VAL A 399 4.82 10.89 -17.66
C VAL A 399 4.18 9.56 -17.24
N PRO A 400 3.74 9.42 -15.97
CA PRO A 400 3.26 8.15 -15.43
C PRO A 400 2.14 7.53 -16.27
N ASP A 401 1.12 8.32 -16.64
CA ASP A 401 -0.04 7.92 -17.43
C ASP A 401 0.32 7.41 -18.83
N PHE A 402 1.49 7.79 -19.34
CA PHE A 402 2.00 7.35 -20.65
C PHE A 402 2.98 6.17 -20.53
N ARG A 403 3.35 5.78 -19.30
CA ARG A 403 4.38 4.77 -18.98
C ARG A 403 5.77 5.05 -19.59
N ILE A 404 6.05 6.31 -19.94
CA ILE A 404 7.36 6.70 -20.47
C ILE A 404 8.21 7.37 -19.39
N LYS A 405 9.43 6.88 -19.21
CA LYS A 405 10.46 7.50 -18.37
C LYS A 405 11.79 7.51 -19.11
N ARG A 406 12.46 8.67 -19.16
CA ARG A 406 13.79 8.78 -19.75
C ARG A 406 14.63 9.83 -19.06
N ASP A 407 15.89 9.48 -18.80
CA ASP A 407 16.82 10.36 -18.10
C ASP A 407 17.33 11.44 -19.07
N ALA A 408 17.30 12.69 -18.62
CA ALA A 408 17.86 13.85 -19.30
C ALA A 408 19.26 14.12 -18.73
N MET A 409 20.25 14.22 -19.62
CA MET A 409 21.67 14.23 -19.24
C MET A 409 22.37 15.48 -19.79
N PRO A 410 23.38 16.04 -19.09
CA PRO A 410 24.13 17.19 -19.61
C PRO A 410 25.00 16.88 -20.83
N ASP A 411 25.53 15.67 -20.90
CA ASP A 411 26.60 15.27 -21.83
C ASP A 411 26.09 14.63 -23.13
N ARG A 412 24.82 14.23 -23.20
CA ARG A 412 24.23 13.57 -24.37
C ARG A 412 22.74 13.81 -24.49
N VAL A 413 22.24 13.68 -25.70
CA VAL A 413 20.80 13.61 -25.97
C VAL A 413 20.33 12.17 -25.76
N THR A 414 19.22 12.01 -25.06
CA THR A 414 18.48 10.75 -25.01
C THR A 414 17.12 10.92 -25.68
N ASP A 415 16.50 9.82 -26.09
CA ASP A 415 15.20 9.87 -26.74
C ASP A 415 14.19 8.95 -26.04
N THR A 416 12.93 9.37 -26.09
CA THR A 416 11.75 8.52 -25.85
C THR A 416 10.61 8.91 -26.79
N ARG A 417 9.60 8.06 -26.93
CA ARG A 417 8.46 8.27 -27.82
C ARG A 417 7.17 7.98 -27.07
N ALA A 418 6.14 8.78 -27.30
CA ALA A 418 4.78 8.41 -26.94
C ALA A 418 3.77 8.87 -27.99
N THR A 419 2.69 8.11 -28.12
CA THR A 419 1.51 8.50 -28.89
C THR A 419 0.35 8.60 -27.90
N ALA A 420 -0.12 9.83 -27.65
CA ALA A 420 -1.19 10.07 -26.69
C ALA A 420 -2.50 9.48 -27.20
N SER A 421 -3.21 8.73 -26.37
CA SER A 421 -4.45 8.02 -26.74
C SER A 421 -5.70 8.57 -26.06
N LYS A 422 -5.55 9.56 -25.15
CA LYS A 422 -6.66 10.16 -24.40
C LYS A 422 -6.44 11.65 -24.18
N ILE A 423 -7.45 12.46 -24.49
CA ILE A 423 -7.47 13.91 -24.23
C ILE A 423 -7.54 14.16 -22.73
N GLY A 424 -6.77 15.13 -22.25
CA GLY A 424 -6.72 15.49 -20.84
C GLY A 424 -5.39 16.15 -20.46
N GLU A 425 -5.23 16.42 -19.18
CA GLU A 425 -4.00 16.94 -18.60
C GLU A 425 -3.35 15.87 -17.73
N TYR A 426 -2.06 15.63 -17.94
CA TYR A 426 -1.30 14.62 -17.21
C TYR A 426 -0.03 15.23 -16.61
N ALA A 427 0.41 14.69 -15.47
CA ALA A 427 1.58 15.21 -14.78
C ALA A 427 2.88 14.79 -15.48
N ILE A 428 3.79 15.74 -15.60
CA ILE A 428 5.21 15.52 -15.88
C ILE A 428 5.93 15.63 -14.54
N VAL A 429 6.72 14.61 -14.19
CA VAL A 429 7.41 14.53 -12.90
C VAL A 429 8.90 14.30 -13.13
N CYS A 430 9.76 15.01 -12.40
CA CYS A 430 11.16 14.64 -12.32
C CYS A 430 11.33 13.36 -11.49
N ALA A 431 11.89 12.31 -12.10
CA ALA A 431 12.06 10.99 -11.48
C ALA A 431 13.53 10.63 -11.19
N GLU A 432 14.42 11.62 -11.18
CA GLU A 432 15.83 11.49 -10.79
C GLU A 432 16.16 12.58 -9.78
N LEU A 433 16.80 12.23 -8.65
CA LEU A 433 17.03 13.18 -7.56
C LEU A 433 17.95 14.31 -8.03
N CYS A 434 17.36 15.48 -8.30
CA CYS A 434 18.07 16.59 -8.92
C CYS A 434 18.36 17.77 -7.97
N GLY A 435 18.11 17.63 -6.66
CA GLY A 435 18.43 18.66 -5.65
C GLY A 435 17.25 19.04 -4.74
N ALA A 436 17.38 20.16 -4.03
CA ALA A 436 16.43 20.56 -2.98
C ALA A 436 15.00 20.84 -3.48
N GLY A 437 14.84 21.28 -4.72
CA GLY A 437 13.54 21.49 -5.38
C GLY A 437 13.02 20.28 -6.16
N HIS A 438 13.64 19.10 -6.02
CA HIS A 438 13.31 17.92 -6.82
C HIS A 438 11.82 17.56 -6.77
N ALA A 439 11.20 17.58 -5.59
CA ALA A 439 9.79 17.23 -5.42
C ALA A 439 8.83 18.26 -6.05
N GLN A 440 9.30 19.48 -6.31
CA GLN A 440 8.56 20.59 -6.89
C GLN A 440 8.76 20.69 -8.40
N MET A 441 9.75 19.98 -8.95
CA MET A 441 10.03 19.94 -10.40
C MET A 441 8.96 19.15 -11.15
N ARG A 442 7.84 19.84 -11.42
CA ARG A 442 6.67 19.31 -12.09
C ARG A 442 6.33 20.14 -13.32
N GLY A 443 5.72 19.48 -14.29
CA GLY A 443 5.04 20.12 -15.41
C GLY A 443 3.74 19.40 -15.72
N THR A 444 3.08 19.83 -16.78
CA THR A 444 1.83 19.26 -17.28
C THR A 444 1.97 19.00 -18.77
N ILE A 445 1.53 17.83 -19.21
CA ILE A 445 1.27 17.56 -20.62
C ILE A 445 -0.23 17.68 -20.88
N LYS A 446 -0.61 18.59 -21.77
CA LYS A 446 -1.98 18.78 -22.26
C LYS A 446 -2.14 18.04 -23.59
N VAL A 447 -2.95 17.00 -23.58
CA VAL A 447 -3.33 16.27 -24.79
C VAL A 447 -4.60 16.88 -25.32
N VAL A 448 -4.53 17.45 -26.52
CA VAL A 448 -5.62 18.22 -27.14
C VAL A 448 -6.00 17.66 -28.51
N SER A 449 -7.08 18.16 -29.10
CA SER A 449 -7.40 17.83 -30.49
C SER A 449 -6.39 18.45 -31.46
N ALA A 450 -6.30 17.93 -32.68
CA ALA A 450 -5.42 18.51 -33.70
C ALA A 450 -5.77 19.98 -34.01
N ALA A 451 -7.05 20.35 -33.97
CA ALA A 451 -7.51 21.72 -34.19
C ALA A 451 -7.10 22.65 -33.03
N ASP A 452 -7.24 22.18 -31.79
CA ASP A 452 -6.84 22.96 -30.61
C ASP A 452 -5.33 23.13 -30.53
N PHE A 453 -4.56 22.12 -30.96
CA PHE A 453 -3.10 22.23 -31.06
C PHE A 453 -2.70 23.32 -32.06
N GLU A 454 -3.29 23.33 -33.26
CA GLU A 454 -3.01 24.39 -34.25
C GLU A 454 -3.41 25.77 -33.73
N ALA A 455 -4.58 25.90 -33.08
CA ALA A 455 -5.00 27.15 -32.46
C ALA A 455 -4.01 27.64 -31.40
N TRP A 456 -3.51 26.72 -30.55
CA TRP A 456 -2.48 27.01 -29.56
C TRP A 456 -1.15 27.45 -30.20
N VAL A 457 -0.73 26.81 -31.30
CA VAL A 457 0.46 27.21 -32.07
C VAL A 457 0.33 28.65 -32.57
N GLN A 458 -0.82 28.99 -33.16
CA GLN A 458 -1.08 30.36 -33.64
C GLN A 458 -1.11 31.37 -32.49
N GLU A 459 -1.68 31.01 -31.34
CA GLU A 459 -1.64 31.86 -30.15
C GLU A 459 -0.21 32.13 -29.69
N GLN A 460 0.65 31.09 -29.62
CA GLN A 460 2.05 31.28 -29.21
C GLN A 460 2.82 32.16 -30.21
N LYS A 461 2.61 31.96 -31.51
CA LYS A 461 3.27 32.78 -32.56
C LYS A 461 2.85 34.25 -32.52
N ASN A 462 1.64 34.54 -32.08
CA ASN A 462 1.12 35.90 -31.97
C ASN A 462 1.52 36.62 -30.66
N LYS A 463 2.17 35.94 -29.71
CA LYS A 463 2.67 36.58 -28.48
C LYS A 463 3.88 37.46 -28.80
N THR A 464 3.64 38.74 -28.98
CA THR A 464 4.68 39.76 -29.13
C THR A 464 5.03 40.39 -27.78
N VAL A 465 6.32 40.53 -27.49
CA VAL A 465 6.83 41.28 -26.33
C VAL A 465 7.33 42.62 -26.82
N ASP A 466 6.86 43.72 -26.22
CA ASP A 466 7.44 45.04 -26.49
C ASP A 466 8.80 45.14 -25.82
N THR A 467 9.86 45.00 -26.63
CA THR A 467 11.25 45.10 -26.17
C THR A 467 11.68 46.53 -25.87
N ASN A 468 10.88 47.54 -26.25
CA ASN A 468 11.19 48.95 -25.97
C ASN A 468 10.70 49.41 -24.59
N ASP A 469 9.75 48.69 -23.98
CA ASP A 469 9.37 48.90 -22.59
C ASP A 469 10.22 47.99 -21.67
N PRO A 470 11.15 48.55 -20.86
CA PRO A 470 12.01 47.76 -20.00
C PRO A 470 11.25 46.91 -18.96
N ILE A 471 10.05 47.34 -18.54
CA ILE A 471 9.24 46.61 -17.57
C ILE A 471 8.58 45.41 -18.24
N ALA A 472 7.92 45.60 -19.40
CA ALA A 472 7.35 44.50 -20.17
C ALA A 472 8.42 43.51 -20.63
N TYR A 473 9.56 44.01 -21.11
CA TYR A 473 10.67 43.17 -21.53
C TYR A 473 11.27 42.39 -20.36
N GLY A 474 11.53 43.05 -19.23
CA GLY A 474 12.04 42.40 -18.03
C GLY A 474 11.10 41.34 -17.45
N ARG A 475 9.78 41.58 -17.48
CA ARG A 475 8.77 40.58 -17.13
C ARG A 475 8.83 39.35 -18.04
N SER A 476 8.95 39.58 -19.35
CA SER A 476 9.13 38.49 -20.33
C SER A 476 10.42 37.71 -20.06
N VAL A 477 11.54 38.37 -19.77
CA VAL A 477 12.80 37.70 -19.42
C VAL A 477 12.63 36.86 -18.15
N PHE A 478 11.96 37.39 -17.12
CA PHE A 478 11.69 36.65 -15.89
C PHE A 478 10.91 35.35 -16.15
N GLN A 479 9.90 35.40 -17.03
CA GLN A 479 9.13 34.23 -17.44
C GLN A 479 9.97 33.26 -18.29
N LYS A 480 10.67 33.76 -19.32
CA LYS A 480 11.48 32.95 -20.24
C LYS A 480 12.70 32.32 -19.59
N ALA A 481 13.25 32.91 -18.54
CA ALA A 481 14.40 32.37 -17.82
C ALA A 481 14.02 31.31 -16.76
N GLY A 482 12.73 30.98 -16.60
CA GLY A 482 12.26 29.99 -15.64
C GLY A 482 12.15 30.49 -14.20
N CYS A 483 12.31 31.78 -13.95
CA CYS A 483 12.31 32.35 -12.60
C CYS A 483 10.98 32.13 -11.87
N THR A 484 9.86 32.09 -12.61
CA THR A 484 8.50 31.84 -12.09
C THR A 484 8.33 30.46 -11.44
N THR A 485 9.18 29.48 -11.78
CA THR A 485 9.11 28.13 -11.21
C THR A 485 9.68 28.09 -9.80
N CYS A 486 10.70 28.90 -9.53
CA CYS A 486 11.36 28.93 -8.23
C CYS A 486 10.80 30.02 -7.32
N HIS A 487 10.42 31.18 -7.87
CA HIS A 487 10.04 32.35 -7.10
C HIS A 487 8.55 32.69 -7.22
N THR A 488 7.96 33.13 -6.11
CA THR A 488 6.68 33.83 -6.13
C THR A 488 6.89 35.24 -6.66
N LEU A 489 6.19 35.59 -7.75
CA LEU A 489 6.07 36.95 -8.25
C LEU A 489 4.75 37.05 -9.02
N THR A 490 3.70 37.47 -8.33
CA THR A 490 2.31 37.43 -8.81
C THR A 490 2.13 38.22 -10.10
N ASP A 491 2.81 39.36 -10.24
CA ASP A 491 2.78 40.21 -11.44
C ASP A 491 3.30 39.51 -12.71
N ALA A 492 4.21 38.54 -12.57
CA ALA A 492 4.71 37.71 -13.67
C ALA A 492 4.01 36.34 -13.75
N GLY A 493 3.00 36.08 -12.92
CA GLY A 493 2.36 34.77 -12.79
C GLY A 493 3.24 33.72 -12.09
N GLY A 494 4.28 34.13 -11.36
CA GLY A 494 5.16 33.24 -10.60
C GLY A 494 4.52 32.79 -9.29
N ALA A 495 4.51 31.48 -9.05
CA ALA A 495 3.99 30.85 -7.83
C ALA A 495 5.00 29.84 -7.23
N GLY A 496 6.27 29.95 -7.60
CA GLY A 496 7.33 29.05 -7.16
C GLY A 496 7.59 29.14 -5.65
N GLN A 497 7.82 28.00 -5.00
CA GLN A 497 8.00 27.90 -3.55
C GLN A 497 9.42 27.51 -3.12
N ILE A 498 10.37 27.52 -4.06
CA ILE A 498 11.75 27.07 -3.83
C ILE A 498 12.62 28.23 -3.36
N GLY A 499 12.55 29.36 -4.08
CA GLY A 499 13.25 30.60 -3.77
C GLY A 499 12.41 31.57 -2.92
N PRO A 500 13.00 32.69 -2.50
CA PRO A 500 12.28 33.74 -1.77
C PRO A 500 11.16 34.37 -2.61
N ASP A 501 10.15 34.91 -1.93
CA ASP A 501 9.09 35.73 -2.52
C ASP A 501 9.67 37.05 -3.05
N LEU A 502 9.35 37.39 -4.30
CA LEU A 502 9.87 38.57 -5.00
C LEU A 502 8.83 39.69 -5.21
N ASN A 503 7.59 39.56 -4.71
CA ASN A 503 6.54 40.57 -4.90
C ASN A 503 6.94 41.98 -4.43
N GLN A 504 7.84 42.10 -3.45
CA GLN A 504 8.35 43.38 -2.93
C GLN A 504 9.87 43.50 -3.02
N ILE A 505 10.49 42.79 -3.97
CA ILE A 505 11.95 42.69 -4.02
C ILE A 505 12.62 44.06 -4.21
N GLY A 506 11.99 45.01 -4.90
CA GLY A 506 12.52 46.37 -5.07
C GLY A 506 12.67 47.13 -3.74
N VAL A 507 11.76 46.92 -2.79
CA VAL A 507 11.84 47.51 -1.44
C VAL A 507 12.82 46.74 -0.57
N VAL A 508 12.72 45.40 -0.57
CA VAL A 508 13.56 44.54 0.26
C VAL A 508 15.03 44.71 -0.12
N ALA A 509 15.38 44.61 -1.41
CA ALA A 509 16.74 44.69 -1.93
C ALA A 509 17.47 45.98 -1.52
N ALA A 510 16.76 47.11 -1.47
CA ALA A 510 17.32 48.40 -1.07
C ALA A 510 17.86 48.44 0.38
N THR A 511 17.46 47.47 1.21
CA THR A 511 17.82 47.43 2.64
C THR A 511 18.78 46.30 3.00
N ARG A 512 19.10 45.39 2.05
CA ARG A 512 19.85 44.16 2.33
C ARG A 512 21.33 44.38 2.58
N VAL A 513 21.95 45.31 1.84
CA VAL A 513 23.38 45.58 1.92
C VAL A 513 23.61 47.08 2.03
N ALA A 514 24.26 47.50 3.12
CA ALA A 514 24.54 48.91 3.37
C ALA A 514 25.41 49.50 2.24
N GLY A 515 24.93 50.60 1.65
CA GLY A 515 25.63 51.31 0.57
C GLY A 515 25.39 50.79 -0.84
N GLN A 516 24.57 49.74 -1.03
CA GLN A 516 24.14 49.29 -2.36
C GLN A 516 22.71 49.74 -2.68
N THR A 517 22.46 50.04 -3.95
CA THR A 517 21.11 50.24 -4.47
C THR A 517 20.38 48.91 -4.65
N ALA A 518 19.04 48.94 -4.72
CA ALA A 518 18.23 47.74 -5.00
C ALA A 518 18.66 47.07 -6.32
N ALA A 519 18.93 47.85 -7.36
CA ALA A 519 19.34 47.34 -8.67
C ALA A 519 20.70 46.63 -8.62
N GLU A 520 21.68 47.18 -7.88
CA GLU A 520 22.99 46.53 -7.69
C GLU A 520 22.88 45.22 -6.91
N TYR A 521 22.08 45.21 -5.84
CA TYR A 521 21.80 44.01 -5.08
C TYR A 521 21.15 42.93 -5.96
N ILE A 522 20.07 43.28 -6.67
CA ILE A 522 19.33 42.35 -7.54
C ILE A 522 20.23 41.80 -8.65
N ARG A 523 21.00 42.68 -9.34
CA ARG A 523 21.93 42.24 -10.40
C ARG A 523 22.96 41.27 -9.85
N THR A 524 23.52 41.56 -8.68
CA THR A 524 24.50 40.68 -8.02
C THR A 524 23.86 39.35 -7.62
N SER A 525 22.64 39.36 -7.08
CA SER A 525 21.91 38.13 -6.75
C SER A 525 21.56 37.27 -7.97
N ILE A 526 21.36 37.86 -9.15
CA ILE A 526 21.10 37.08 -10.39
C ILE A 526 22.41 36.49 -10.94
N VAL A 527 23.47 37.30 -11.01
CA VAL A 527 24.76 36.90 -11.63
C VAL A 527 25.59 36.04 -10.69
N LYS A 528 25.47 36.23 -9.38
CA LYS A 528 26.17 35.53 -8.31
C LYS A 528 25.20 35.13 -7.17
N PRO A 529 24.31 34.14 -7.39
CA PRO A 529 23.25 33.81 -6.43
C PRO A 529 23.71 33.37 -5.03
N GLY A 530 24.96 32.93 -4.89
CA GLY A 530 25.56 32.57 -3.59
C GLY A 530 26.13 33.75 -2.79
N GLU A 531 26.24 34.94 -3.40
CA GLU A 531 26.83 36.12 -2.74
C GLU A 531 25.90 36.64 -1.62
N TYR A 532 24.60 36.68 -1.90
CA TYR A 532 23.57 37.15 -0.96
C TYR A 532 22.52 36.10 -0.74
N LEU A 533 22.60 35.41 0.40
CA LEU A 533 21.56 34.46 0.80
C LEU A 533 20.35 35.21 1.39
N ALA A 534 19.16 34.89 0.87
CA ALA A 534 17.92 35.32 1.48
C ALA A 534 17.72 34.56 2.82
N PRO A 535 17.24 35.22 3.88
CA PRO A 535 17.14 34.61 5.20
C PRO A 535 16.04 33.55 5.28
N GLN A 536 14.97 33.72 4.49
CA GLN A 536 13.79 32.86 4.52
C GLN A 536 13.25 32.61 3.11
N CYS A 537 12.86 31.37 2.88
CA CYS A 537 12.12 30.84 1.74
C CYS A 537 10.84 30.16 2.29
N PRO A 538 9.83 29.86 1.45
CA PRO A 538 8.60 29.21 1.91
C PRO A 538 8.81 27.90 2.68
N MET A 539 9.89 27.17 2.37
CA MET A 539 10.24 25.90 3.04
C MET A 539 11.19 26.06 4.25
N GLY A 540 11.47 27.28 4.72
CA GLY A 540 12.36 27.54 5.87
C GLY A 540 13.52 28.46 5.52
N ALA A 541 14.72 28.18 6.02
CA ALA A 541 15.92 28.92 5.61
C ALA A 541 16.24 28.63 4.14
N CYS A 542 16.58 29.66 3.35
CA CYS A 542 16.92 29.44 1.95
C CYS A 542 18.23 28.63 1.84
N PRO A 543 18.25 27.51 1.09
CA PRO A 543 19.47 26.75 0.92
C PRO A 543 20.45 27.53 0.03
N ALA A 544 21.74 27.42 0.32
CA ALA A 544 22.78 27.94 -0.57
C ALA A 544 22.85 27.11 -1.87
N ASN A 545 23.31 27.73 -2.96
CA ASN A 545 23.60 27.09 -4.25
C ASN A 545 22.39 26.39 -4.93
N VAL A 546 21.17 26.89 -4.71
CA VAL A 546 19.95 26.38 -5.36
C VAL A 546 19.74 27.01 -6.74
N MET A 547 20.02 28.32 -6.87
CA MET A 547 19.91 29.04 -8.13
C MET A 547 21.21 28.87 -8.94
N LEU A 548 21.05 28.52 -10.22
CA LEU A 548 22.17 28.27 -11.13
C LEU A 548 23.05 29.52 -11.31
N PRO A 549 24.38 29.42 -11.23
CA PRO A 549 25.29 30.56 -11.41
C PRO A 549 25.58 30.87 -12.89
N THR A 550 24.62 30.62 -13.78
CA THR A 550 24.79 30.73 -15.24
C THR A 550 24.09 31.95 -15.84
N PHE A 551 23.21 32.63 -15.11
CA PHE A 551 22.42 33.74 -15.66
C PHE A 551 23.25 34.95 -16.09
N GLY A 552 24.45 35.11 -15.55
CA GLY A 552 25.39 36.15 -16.01
C GLY A 552 26.01 35.89 -17.38
N THR A 553 25.95 34.65 -17.89
CA THR A 553 26.44 34.29 -19.23
C THR A 553 25.32 33.86 -20.16
N SER A 554 24.18 33.39 -19.64
CA SER A 554 23.04 32.94 -20.44
C SER A 554 22.09 34.07 -20.85
N LEU A 555 22.08 35.20 -20.13
CA LEU A 555 21.29 36.38 -20.48
C LEU A 555 22.19 37.42 -21.15
N SER A 556 21.69 38.08 -22.20
CA SER A 556 22.34 39.26 -22.75
C SER A 556 22.30 40.43 -21.77
N GLU A 557 23.22 41.39 -21.88
CA GLU A 557 23.22 42.58 -21.01
C GLU A 557 21.92 43.39 -21.11
N ALA A 558 21.28 43.41 -22.28
CA ALA A 558 19.98 44.05 -22.47
C ALA A 558 18.88 43.34 -21.67
N GLU A 559 18.82 42.00 -21.74
CA GLU A 559 17.85 41.19 -20.98
C GLU A 559 18.09 41.32 -19.47
N LEU A 560 19.35 41.23 -19.04
CA LEU A 560 19.71 41.37 -17.64
C LEU A 560 19.34 42.75 -17.10
N THR A 561 19.60 43.80 -17.87
CA THR A 561 19.24 45.18 -17.48
C THR A 561 17.73 45.35 -17.38
N ALA A 562 16.96 44.87 -18.37
CA ALA A 562 15.50 44.91 -18.33
C ALA A 562 14.93 44.11 -17.16
N LEU A 563 15.47 42.91 -16.89
CA LEU A 563 15.09 42.06 -15.77
C LEU A 563 15.33 42.75 -14.42
N VAL A 564 16.52 43.35 -14.23
CA VAL A 564 16.84 44.10 -13.01
C VAL A 564 15.91 45.31 -12.85
N THR A 565 15.59 46.01 -13.94
CA THR A 565 14.67 47.15 -13.94
C THR A 565 13.27 46.73 -13.52
N TYR A 566 12.76 45.64 -14.11
CA TYR A 566 11.47 45.05 -13.77
C TYR A 566 11.39 44.60 -12.31
N LEU A 567 12.40 43.90 -11.80
CA LEU A 567 12.42 43.44 -10.41
C LEU A 567 12.53 44.62 -9.43
N SER A 568 13.30 45.65 -9.79
CA SER A 568 13.43 46.87 -8.97
C SER A 568 12.12 47.67 -8.89
N SER A 569 11.19 47.48 -9.86
CA SER A 569 9.88 48.12 -9.83
C SER A 569 8.86 47.41 -8.94
N GLN A 570 9.14 46.19 -8.46
CA GLN A 570 8.24 45.41 -7.60
C GLN A 570 8.29 45.96 -6.17
N LYS A 571 7.24 46.66 -5.73
CA LYS A 571 7.21 47.40 -4.46
C LYS A 571 6.04 47.01 -3.58
#